data_AF-A0A2V6IK82-F1
#
_entry.id   AF-A0A2V6IK82-F1
#
_cell.length_a   1.000
_cell.length_b   1.000
_cell.length_c   1.000
_cell.angle_alpha   90.00
_cell.angle_beta   90.00
_cell.angle_gamma   90.00
#
_symmetry.space_group_name_H-M   'P 1'
#
loop_
_entity.id
_entity.type
_entity.pdbx_description
1 polymer ?
#
loop_
_entity_poly.entity_id
_entity_poly.type
_entity_poly.pdbx_seq_one_letter_code
_entity_poly.pdbx_strand_id
1 'polypeptide(L)'
;MRHCWFAIFSGSIALLCAQDALGGVADAYLSAYLEMFPTRATQAGNHAFDSKLEDFSTEKLARWVEVNQAERDRLTKLTSAPDLPFDDRLDAEALLAQVEREVHEQIVLRRPQRDPLYWSEVIANAAVFLLVRDDLPLTERQQRVRARAGLLPAFARQCSATFARAKGDEVAPEL
;
A
#
# COMPACT_ATOMS: atom_id res chain seq x y z
N MET A 1 14.13 64.66 -19.56
CA MET A 1 14.81 63.53 -18.89
C MET A 1 13.83 62.37 -18.85
N ARG A 2 14.01 61.37 -19.73
CA ARG A 2 13.09 60.25 -19.95
C ARG A 2 13.71 59.02 -19.28
N HIS A 3 13.16 58.55 -18.17
CA HIS A 3 13.58 57.28 -17.58
C HIS A 3 12.70 56.16 -18.14
N CYS A 4 13.33 55.31 -18.94
CA CYS A 4 12.84 54.00 -19.31
C CYS A 4 12.92 53.09 -18.08
N TRP A 5 11.84 52.36 -17.78
CA TRP A 5 11.93 51.14 -16.99
C TRP A 5 11.37 50.01 -17.84
N PHE A 6 12.29 49.27 -18.44
CA PHE A 6 12.03 48.05 -19.20
C PHE A 6 11.94 46.87 -18.24
N ALA A 7 10.95 46.04 -18.52
CA ALA A 7 10.73 44.68 -18.03
C ALA A 7 11.99 43.86 -17.72
N ILE A 8 12.01 43.22 -16.55
CA ILE A 8 12.56 41.87 -16.35
C ILE A 8 11.64 41.14 -15.37
N PHE A 9 10.58 40.53 -15.89
CA PHE A 9 9.91 39.40 -15.25
C PHE A 9 10.06 38.24 -16.23
N SER A 10 11.25 37.63 -16.23
CA SER A 10 11.54 36.49 -17.07
C SER A 10 12.39 35.52 -16.27
N GLY A 11 11.89 34.29 -16.16
CA GLY A 11 12.64 33.17 -15.61
C GLY A 11 12.19 32.76 -14.21
N SER A 12 11.15 31.92 -14.13
CA SER A 12 11.11 30.71 -13.29
C SER A 12 9.83 29.91 -13.54
N ILE A 13 9.59 29.49 -14.78
CA ILE A 13 8.62 28.41 -15.07
C ILE A 13 9.25 27.03 -14.80
N ALA A 14 10.57 26.95 -14.61
CA ALA A 14 11.28 25.70 -14.35
C ALA A 14 11.14 25.16 -12.91
N LEU A 15 10.56 25.93 -11.97
CA LEU A 15 10.40 25.48 -10.58
C LEU A 15 9.17 24.59 -10.38
N LEU A 16 8.21 24.56 -11.31
CA LEU A 16 7.00 23.75 -11.19
C LEU A 16 7.18 22.29 -11.63
N CYS A 17 8.24 21.95 -12.38
CA CYS A 17 8.42 20.60 -12.92
C CYS A 17 9.10 19.62 -11.94
N ALA A 18 9.79 20.12 -10.92
CA ALA A 18 10.39 19.29 -9.88
C ALA A 18 9.41 18.93 -8.76
N GLN A 19 8.35 19.74 -8.58
CA GLN A 19 7.42 19.65 -7.44
C GLN A 19 6.44 18.46 -7.46
N ASP A 20 6.54 17.53 -8.41
CA ASP A 20 5.52 16.46 -8.59
C ASP A 20 6.07 15.06 -8.90
N ALA A 21 7.40 14.89 -9.02
CA ALA A 21 7.97 13.59 -9.40
C ALA A 21 7.81 12.54 -8.29
N LEU A 22 8.04 12.92 -7.03
CA LEU A 22 7.81 12.04 -5.89
C LEU A 22 6.32 11.94 -5.54
N GLY A 23 5.59 13.06 -5.53
CA GLY A 23 4.16 13.07 -5.21
C GLY A 23 3.38 12.05 -6.07
N GLY A 24 3.59 12.09 -7.39
CA GLY A 24 2.96 11.12 -8.30
C GLY A 24 3.42 9.67 -8.10
N VAL A 25 4.64 9.45 -7.63
CA VAL A 25 5.14 8.10 -7.26
C VAL A 25 4.45 7.61 -5.99
N ALA A 26 4.44 8.42 -4.94
CA ALA A 26 3.85 8.10 -3.65
C ALA A 26 2.35 7.84 -3.79
N ASP A 27 1.62 8.69 -4.52
CA ASP A 27 0.18 8.54 -4.74
C ASP A 27 -0.15 7.26 -5.51
N ALA A 28 0.63 6.93 -6.54
CA ALA A 28 0.44 5.71 -7.32
C ALA A 28 0.68 4.47 -6.47
N TYR A 29 1.77 4.45 -5.70
CA TYR A 29 2.08 3.32 -4.82
C TYR A 29 1.07 3.18 -3.69
N LEU A 30 0.68 4.28 -3.04
CA LEU A 30 -0.33 4.28 -1.99
C LEU A 30 -1.67 3.76 -2.53
N SER A 31 -2.07 4.18 -3.73
CA SER A 31 -3.27 3.67 -4.39
C SER A 31 -3.20 2.15 -4.59
N ALA A 32 -2.08 1.65 -5.14
CA ALA A 32 -1.89 0.20 -5.34
C ALA A 32 -1.86 -0.57 -4.01
N TYR A 33 -1.24 0.00 -2.97
CA TYR A 33 -1.15 -0.59 -1.64
C TYR A 33 -2.52 -0.70 -0.96
N LEU A 34 -3.34 0.36 -1.02
CA LEU A 34 -4.69 0.36 -0.44
C LEU A 34 -5.65 -0.55 -1.22
N GLU A 35 -5.43 -0.73 -2.52
CA GLU A 35 -6.13 -1.74 -3.32
C GLU A 35 -5.73 -3.17 -2.93
N MET A 36 -4.45 -3.41 -2.66
CA MET A 36 -3.95 -4.71 -2.19
C MET A 36 -4.42 -5.03 -0.77
N PHE A 37 -4.50 -4.02 0.11
CA PHE A 37 -4.85 -4.16 1.52
C PHE A 37 -6.08 -3.32 1.93
N PRO A 38 -7.31 -3.70 1.51
CA PRO A 38 -8.53 -2.99 1.85
C PRO A 38 -8.80 -2.80 3.36
N THR A 39 -8.34 -3.71 4.22
CA THR A 39 -8.47 -3.54 5.68
C THR A 39 -7.59 -2.42 6.21
N ARG A 40 -6.36 -2.29 5.69
CA ARG A 40 -5.45 -1.17 5.99
C ARG A 40 -6.01 0.16 5.45
N ALA A 41 -6.70 0.13 4.31
CA ALA A 41 -7.40 1.30 3.79
C ALA A 41 -8.52 1.79 4.72
N THR A 42 -9.37 0.87 5.20
CA THR A 42 -10.38 1.21 6.22
C THR A 42 -9.75 1.71 7.51
N GLN A 43 -8.64 1.11 7.98
CA GLN A 43 -7.91 1.59 9.15
C GLN A 43 -7.42 3.03 9.00
N ALA A 44 -6.94 3.40 7.81
CA ALA A 44 -6.53 4.75 7.45
C ALA A 44 -7.71 5.73 7.26
N GLY A 45 -8.97 5.28 7.42
CA GLY A 45 -10.17 6.10 7.22
C GLY A 45 -10.64 6.17 5.77
N ASN A 46 -10.06 5.39 4.85
CA ASN A 46 -10.52 5.33 3.48
C ASN A 46 -11.72 4.38 3.33
N HIS A 47 -12.88 4.99 3.43
CA HIS A 47 -14.19 4.37 3.37
C HIS A 47 -14.58 3.75 2.02
N ALA A 48 -13.86 4.06 0.92
CA ALA A 48 -14.12 3.48 -0.39
C ALA A 48 -13.83 1.96 -0.46
N PHE A 49 -13.10 1.43 0.53
CA PHE A 49 -12.69 0.03 0.62
C PHE A 49 -13.49 -0.75 1.65
N ASP A 50 -14.44 -0.13 2.36
CA ASP A 50 -15.09 -0.70 3.53
C ASP A 50 -15.86 -2.00 3.27
N SER A 51 -16.26 -2.24 2.03
CA SER A 51 -16.97 -3.45 1.59
C SER A 51 -16.10 -4.46 0.84
N LYS A 52 -14.78 -4.25 0.74
CA LYS A 52 -13.83 -5.14 0.03
C LYS A 52 -13.00 -5.95 1.03
N LEU A 53 -12.33 -7.03 0.66
CA LEU A 53 -11.38 -7.72 1.52
C LEU A 53 -10.16 -8.08 0.67
N GLU A 54 -9.03 -8.29 1.30
CA GLU A 54 -7.80 -8.76 0.67
C GLU A 54 -8.07 -9.99 -0.22
N ASP A 55 -7.35 -10.05 -1.33
CA ASP A 55 -7.34 -11.20 -2.23
C ASP A 55 -5.90 -11.67 -2.38
N PHE A 56 -5.60 -12.80 -1.73
CA PHE A 56 -4.27 -13.40 -1.70
C PHE A 56 -4.21 -14.63 -2.61
N SER A 57 -5.00 -14.63 -3.69
CA SER A 57 -4.80 -15.55 -4.80
C SER A 57 -3.37 -15.44 -5.37
N THR A 58 -2.88 -16.54 -5.93
CA THR A 58 -1.53 -16.63 -6.52
C THR A 58 -1.29 -15.50 -7.52
N GLU A 59 -2.30 -15.19 -8.34
CA GLU A 59 -2.25 -14.17 -9.39
C GLU A 59 -2.11 -12.76 -8.79
N LYS A 60 -2.82 -12.47 -7.69
CA LYS A 60 -2.75 -11.18 -7.01
C LYS A 60 -1.44 -10.98 -6.27
N LEU A 61 -0.96 -12.02 -5.58
CA LEU A 61 0.33 -11.98 -4.89
C LEU A 61 1.49 -11.82 -5.89
N ALA A 62 1.46 -12.53 -7.01
CA ALA A 62 2.47 -12.37 -8.06
C ALA A 62 2.50 -10.94 -8.62
N ARG A 63 1.33 -10.36 -8.91
CA ARG A 63 1.23 -8.97 -9.34
C ARG A 63 1.72 -7.98 -8.27
N TRP A 64 1.41 -8.23 -7.00
CA TRP A 64 1.89 -7.38 -5.91
C TRP A 64 3.41 -7.39 -5.82
N VAL A 65 4.04 -8.55 -6.01
CA VAL A 65 5.50 -8.67 -6.10
C VAL A 65 6.07 -7.87 -7.26
N GLU A 66 5.47 -7.98 -8.46
CA GLU A 66 5.90 -7.22 -9.64
C GLU A 66 5.84 -5.70 -9.41
N VAL A 67 4.73 -5.21 -8.83
CA VAL A 67 4.56 -3.79 -8.46
C VAL A 67 5.67 -3.33 -7.53
N ASN A 68 5.94 -4.09 -6.46
CA ASN A 68 6.94 -3.71 -5.46
C ASN A 68 8.37 -3.77 -6.01
N GLN A 69 8.70 -4.75 -6.85
CA GLN A 69 10.02 -4.81 -7.47
C GLN A 69 10.25 -3.62 -8.42
N ALA A 70 9.26 -3.30 -9.25
CA ALA A 70 9.33 -2.15 -10.15
C ALA A 70 9.45 -0.83 -9.37
N GLU A 71 8.68 -0.68 -8.29
CA GLU A 71 8.70 0.55 -7.49
C GLU A 71 9.99 0.70 -6.68
N ARG A 72 10.55 -0.40 -6.17
CA ARG A 72 11.87 -0.39 -5.52
C ARG A 72 12.92 0.15 -6.48
N ASP A 73 12.97 -0.38 -7.70
CA ASP A 73 13.96 0.03 -8.70
C ASP A 73 13.77 1.50 -9.13
N ARG A 74 12.53 1.99 -9.13
CA ARG A 74 12.20 3.41 -9.40
C ARG A 74 12.68 4.31 -8.26
N LEU A 75 12.35 3.95 -7.02
CA LEU A 75 12.70 4.71 -5.82
C LEU A 75 14.21 4.73 -5.56
N THR A 76 14.92 3.62 -5.78
CA THR A 76 16.40 3.58 -5.68
C THR A 76 17.05 4.59 -6.64
N LYS A 77 16.52 4.74 -7.85
CA LYS A 77 17.01 5.75 -8.81
C LYS A 77 16.68 7.16 -8.36
N LEU A 78 15.47 7.37 -7.83
CA LEU A 78 15.01 8.68 -7.36
C LEU A 78 15.84 9.16 -6.16
N THR A 79 16.04 8.31 -5.14
CA THR A 79 16.83 8.65 -3.94
C THR A 79 18.31 8.89 -4.25
N SER A 80 18.81 8.36 -5.37
CA SER A 80 20.18 8.61 -5.84
C SER A 80 20.34 9.90 -6.65
N ALA A 81 19.25 10.61 -6.97
CA ALA A 81 19.33 11.85 -7.74
C ALA A 81 19.98 12.98 -6.92
N PRO A 82 21.00 13.68 -7.46
CA PRO A 82 21.71 14.73 -6.72
C PRO A 82 20.83 15.95 -6.42
N ASP A 83 19.91 16.27 -7.33
CA ASP A 83 19.10 17.48 -7.27
C ASP A 83 17.73 17.28 -6.59
N LEU A 84 17.47 16.11 -6.00
CA LEU A 84 16.24 15.85 -5.26
C LEU A 84 16.21 16.69 -3.97
N PRO A 85 15.16 17.51 -3.73
CA PRO A 85 14.99 18.27 -2.50
C PRO A 85 15.10 17.37 -1.26
N PHE A 86 15.52 17.94 -0.14
CA PHE A 86 15.73 17.16 1.09
C PHE A 86 14.45 16.47 1.57
N ASP A 87 13.33 17.20 1.62
CA ASP A 87 12.04 16.65 2.09
C ASP A 87 11.58 15.51 1.17
N ASP A 88 11.66 15.71 -0.16
CA ASP A 88 11.35 14.66 -1.13
C ASP A 88 12.29 13.46 -1.00
N ARG A 89 13.57 13.67 -0.72
CA ARG A 89 14.52 12.57 -0.50
C ARG A 89 14.14 11.76 0.73
N LEU A 90 13.80 12.42 1.82
CA LEU A 90 13.39 11.77 3.06
C LEU A 90 12.12 10.93 2.85
N ASP A 91 11.11 11.50 2.19
CA ASP A 91 9.86 10.79 1.87
C ASP A 91 10.09 9.62 0.91
N ALA A 92 10.96 9.80 -0.10
CA ALA A 92 11.34 8.73 -1.03
C ALA A 92 12.10 7.59 -0.34
N GLU A 93 12.99 7.89 0.61
CA GLU A 93 13.70 6.90 1.42
C GLU A 93 12.75 6.12 2.33
N ALA A 94 11.79 6.80 2.97
CA ALA A 94 10.76 6.15 3.77
C ALA A 94 9.88 5.22 2.92
N LEU A 95 9.47 5.68 1.73
CA LEU A 95 8.69 4.87 0.80
C LEU A 95 9.51 3.67 0.27
N LEU A 96 10.80 3.87 -0.04
CA LEU A 96 11.68 2.78 -0.46
C LEU A 96 11.79 1.71 0.63
N ALA A 97 11.99 2.09 1.89
CA ALA A 97 12.04 1.15 3.01
C ALA A 97 10.74 0.35 3.16
N GLN A 98 9.58 1.00 2.94
CA GLN A 98 8.28 0.34 2.93
C GLN A 98 8.17 -0.69 1.79
N VAL A 99 8.59 -0.34 0.59
CA VAL A 99 8.59 -1.25 -0.57
C VAL A 99 9.55 -2.42 -0.36
N GLU A 100 10.75 -2.16 0.16
CA GLU A 100 11.74 -3.20 0.45
C GLU A 100 11.22 -4.19 1.51
N ARG A 101 10.49 -3.70 2.51
CA ARG A 101 9.80 -4.55 3.49
C ARG A 101 8.77 -5.46 2.81
N GLU A 102 7.95 -4.94 1.91
CA GLU A 102 6.97 -5.75 1.16
C GLU A 102 7.68 -6.80 0.29
N VAL A 103 8.75 -6.43 -0.43
CA VAL A 103 9.56 -7.40 -1.20
C VAL A 103 10.11 -8.49 -0.29
N HIS A 104 10.63 -8.13 0.89
CA HIS A 104 11.18 -9.08 1.85
C HIS A 104 10.12 -10.04 2.39
N GLU A 105 8.96 -9.53 2.83
CA GLU A 105 7.85 -10.34 3.34
C GLU A 105 7.32 -11.33 2.30
N GLN A 106 7.22 -10.92 1.03
CA GLN A 106 6.65 -11.73 -0.04
C GLN A 106 7.64 -12.74 -0.64
N ILE A 107 8.90 -12.34 -0.85
CA ILE A 107 9.87 -13.17 -1.58
C ILE A 107 10.77 -13.95 -0.64
N VAL A 108 11.31 -13.30 0.39
CA VAL A 108 12.30 -13.91 1.29
C VAL A 108 11.59 -14.74 2.34
N LEU A 109 10.68 -14.12 3.08
CA LEU A 109 9.92 -14.80 4.13
C LEU A 109 8.80 -15.66 3.54
N ARG A 110 8.27 -15.30 2.37
CA ARG A 110 7.12 -15.97 1.75
C ARG A 110 5.93 -16.06 2.72
N ARG A 111 5.67 -14.98 3.46
CA ARG A 111 4.68 -14.96 4.55
C ARG A 111 3.31 -15.49 4.12
N PRO A 112 2.72 -15.15 2.95
CA PRO A 112 1.42 -15.70 2.59
C PRO A 112 1.40 -17.22 2.47
N GLN A 113 2.54 -17.87 2.15
CA GLN A 113 2.61 -19.32 1.99
C GLN A 113 3.11 -20.05 3.24
N ARG A 114 3.80 -19.34 4.14
CA ARG A 114 4.49 -19.96 5.28
C ARG A 114 3.91 -19.56 6.62
N ASP A 115 3.28 -18.40 6.72
CA ASP A 115 2.87 -17.81 8.00
C ASP A 115 1.34 -17.69 8.07
N PRO A 116 0.66 -18.58 8.83
CA PRO A 116 -0.78 -18.48 9.05
C PRO A 116 -1.22 -17.16 9.70
N LEU A 117 -0.33 -16.48 10.44
CA LEU A 117 -0.63 -15.19 11.06
C LEU A 117 -0.89 -14.10 10.02
N TYR A 118 -0.23 -14.17 8.86
CA TYR A 118 -0.46 -13.26 7.73
C TYR A 118 -1.94 -13.24 7.29
N TRP A 119 -2.62 -14.38 7.41
CA TRP A 119 -4.04 -14.51 7.09
C TRP A 119 -4.94 -14.18 8.27
N SER A 120 -4.58 -14.64 9.48
CA SER A 120 -5.42 -14.40 10.66
C SER A 120 -5.46 -12.93 11.06
N GLU A 121 -4.40 -12.16 10.78
CA GLU A 121 -4.37 -10.72 11.01
C GLU A 121 -5.47 -10.00 10.22
N VAL A 122 -5.65 -10.34 8.94
CA VAL A 122 -6.72 -9.80 8.11
C VAL A 122 -8.10 -10.15 8.67
N ILE A 123 -8.30 -11.42 9.05
CA ILE A 123 -9.57 -11.88 9.63
C ILE A 123 -9.89 -11.15 10.92
N ALA A 124 -8.89 -10.98 11.80
CA ALA A 124 -9.03 -10.29 13.08
C ALA A 124 -9.37 -8.80 12.90
N ASN A 125 -8.77 -8.14 11.90
CA ASN A 125 -8.94 -6.71 11.67
C ASN A 125 -10.09 -6.35 10.72
N ALA A 126 -10.73 -7.34 10.06
CA ALA A 126 -11.71 -7.11 9.01
C ALA A 126 -12.85 -6.14 9.39
N ALA A 127 -13.33 -6.18 10.64
CA ALA A 127 -14.44 -5.33 11.10
C ALA A 127 -14.05 -4.28 12.15
N VAL A 128 -12.84 -4.33 12.70
CA VAL A 128 -12.46 -3.54 13.89
C VAL A 128 -12.70 -2.05 13.66
N PHE A 129 -12.11 -1.48 12.61
CA PHE A 129 -12.21 -0.05 12.32
C PHE A 129 -13.59 0.41 11.85
N LEU A 130 -14.42 -0.51 11.33
CA LEU A 130 -15.83 -0.22 11.04
C LEU A 130 -16.68 -0.17 12.32
N LEU A 131 -16.26 -0.85 13.38
CA LEU A 131 -16.98 -0.98 14.65
C LEU A 131 -16.56 0.04 15.70
N VAL A 132 -15.31 0.52 15.67
CA VAL A 132 -14.81 1.45 16.70
C VAL A 132 -14.85 2.92 16.30
N ARG A 133 -14.83 3.26 14.99
CA ARG A 133 -14.84 4.65 14.51
C ARG A 133 -16.25 5.19 14.35
N ASP A 134 -16.47 6.48 14.59
CA ASP A 134 -17.76 7.17 14.54
C ASP A 134 -17.86 8.22 13.40
N ASP A 135 -16.99 8.09 12.39
CA ASP A 135 -16.88 8.97 11.22
C ASP A 135 -17.89 8.68 10.10
N LEU A 136 -18.79 7.71 10.29
CA LEU A 136 -19.90 7.39 9.39
C LEU A 136 -21.22 7.19 10.14
N PRO A 137 -22.37 7.45 9.49
CA PRO A 137 -23.67 7.09 10.03
C PRO A 137 -23.75 5.62 10.45
N LEU A 138 -24.36 5.34 11.61
CA LEU A 138 -24.45 3.99 12.18
C LEU A 138 -25.00 2.96 11.18
N THR A 139 -26.07 3.30 10.45
CA THR A 139 -26.69 2.41 9.47
C THR A 139 -25.73 2.04 8.34
N GLU A 140 -24.89 2.98 7.90
CA GLU A 140 -23.90 2.74 6.86
C GLU A 140 -22.77 1.82 7.36
N ARG A 141 -22.31 2.03 8.59
CA ARG A 141 -21.33 1.15 9.24
C ARG A 141 -21.85 -0.28 9.38
N GLN A 142 -23.10 -0.45 9.80
CA GLN A 142 -23.75 -1.76 9.90
C GLN A 142 -23.82 -2.49 8.56
N GLN A 143 -24.16 -1.77 7.48
CA GLN A 143 -24.20 -2.33 6.12
C GLN A 143 -22.80 -2.76 5.67
N ARG A 144 -21.78 -1.92 5.89
CA ARG A 144 -20.40 -2.19 5.50
C ARG A 144 -19.80 -3.37 6.28
N VAL A 145 -20.02 -3.44 7.60
CA VAL A 145 -19.62 -4.60 8.42
C VAL A 145 -20.30 -5.88 7.93
N ARG A 146 -21.60 -5.84 7.64
CA ARG A 146 -22.32 -7.00 7.10
C ARG A 146 -21.75 -7.46 5.76
N ALA A 147 -21.45 -6.52 4.86
CA ALA A 147 -20.84 -6.83 3.56
C ALA A 147 -19.46 -7.48 3.76
N ARG A 148 -18.60 -6.89 4.58
CA ARG A 148 -17.25 -7.40 4.88
C ARG A 148 -17.28 -8.79 5.54
N ALA A 149 -18.17 -9.00 6.50
CA ALA A 149 -18.34 -10.30 7.17
C ALA A 149 -18.73 -11.40 6.16
N GLY A 150 -19.51 -11.07 5.13
CA GLY A 150 -19.87 -11.99 4.06
C GLY A 150 -18.70 -12.45 3.19
N LEU A 151 -17.58 -11.71 3.18
CA LEU A 151 -16.37 -12.05 2.42
C LEU A 151 -15.43 -13.01 3.17
N LEU A 152 -15.51 -13.04 4.51
CA LEU A 152 -14.63 -13.86 5.36
C LEU A 152 -14.61 -15.34 4.99
N PRO A 153 -15.74 -16.02 4.68
CA PRO A 153 -15.71 -17.43 4.30
C PRO A 153 -14.91 -17.69 3.02
N ALA A 154 -14.98 -16.80 2.03
CA ALA A 154 -14.20 -16.94 0.79
C ALA A 154 -12.71 -16.74 1.04
N PHE A 155 -12.35 -15.74 1.85
CA PHE A 155 -10.96 -15.48 2.23
C PHE A 155 -10.35 -16.61 3.07
N ALA A 156 -11.10 -17.15 4.05
CA ALA A 156 -10.67 -18.30 4.83
C ALA A 156 -10.40 -19.54 3.97
N ARG A 157 -11.20 -19.76 2.90
CA ARG A 157 -10.93 -20.84 1.95
C ARG A 157 -9.63 -20.64 1.16
N GLN A 158 -9.24 -19.41 0.84
CA GLN A 158 -7.94 -19.13 0.20
C GLN A 158 -6.79 -19.52 1.15
N CYS A 159 -6.89 -19.16 2.43
CA CYS A 159 -5.94 -19.57 3.47
C CYS A 159 -5.84 -21.11 3.54
N SER A 160 -6.97 -21.80 3.69
CA SER A 160 -7.00 -23.27 3.76
C SER A 160 -6.39 -23.91 2.51
N ALA A 161 -6.70 -23.40 1.31
CA ALA A 161 -6.16 -23.92 0.06
C ALA A 161 -4.64 -23.71 -0.05
N THR A 162 -4.12 -22.61 0.48
CA THR A 162 -2.68 -22.31 0.52
C THR A 162 -1.96 -23.31 1.42
N PHE A 163 -2.40 -23.49 2.66
CA PHE A 163 -1.74 -24.38 3.62
C PHE A 163 -2.00 -25.87 3.39
N ALA A 164 -3.09 -26.24 2.71
CA ALA A 164 -3.30 -27.64 2.30
C ALA A 164 -2.21 -28.16 1.34
N ARG A 165 -1.47 -27.25 0.67
CA ARG A 165 -0.37 -27.57 -0.23
C ARG A 165 1.01 -27.37 0.42
N ALA A 166 1.07 -26.74 1.59
CA ALA A 166 2.32 -26.49 2.29
C ALA A 166 2.82 -27.76 2.97
N LYS A 167 4.15 -27.95 3.00
CA LYS A 167 4.76 -29.00 3.82
C LYS A 167 4.82 -28.52 5.27
N GLY A 168 4.73 -29.45 6.22
CA GLY A 168 4.70 -29.12 7.65
C GLY A 168 5.92 -28.33 8.13
N ASP A 169 7.11 -28.64 7.63
CA ASP A 169 8.38 -27.95 7.92
C ASP A 169 8.51 -26.59 7.23
N GLU A 170 7.60 -26.24 6.32
CA GLU A 170 7.55 -24.94 5.67
C GLU A 170 6.58 -23.97 6.35
N VAL A 171 5.71 -24.44 7.26
CA VAL A 171 4.73 -23.61 7.97
C VAL A 171 5.32 -23.11 9.28
N ALA A 172 5.40 -21.79 9.44
CA ALA A 172 6.04 -21.11 10.57
C ALA A 172 7.42 -21.72 10.91
N PRO A 173 8.36 -21.74 9.94
CA PRO A 173 9.64 -22.44 10.08
C PRO A 173 10.55 -21.92 11.21
N GLU A 174 10.21 -20.78 11.79
CA GLU A 174 10.85 -20.19 12.96
C GLU A 174 10.41 -20.77 14.32
N LEU A 175 9.38 -21.63 14.35
CA LEU A 175 8.93 -22.36 15.55
C LEU A 175 9.74 -23.64 15.79
#